data_AF-A0A0Q7W2P0-F1
#
_entry.id   AF-A0A0Q7W2P0-F1
#
_cell.length_a   1.000
_cell.length_b   1.000
_cell.length_c   1.000
_cell.angle_alpha   90.00
_cell.angle_beta   90.00
_cell.angle_gamma   90.00
#
_symmetry.space_group_name_H-M   'P 1'
#
loop_
_entity.id
_entity.type
_entity.pdbx_description
1 polymer ?
#
loop_
_entity_poly.entity_id
_entity_poly.type
_entity_poly.pdbx_seq_one_letter_code
_entity_poly.pdbx_strand_id
1 'polypeptide(L)'
;MMLAALFAALALSGTSQPAATLDEVGLTWADAPTRYDLERAAPLFPAKVGAWTPDVHLTCTARRNGRVDCVSLERGDATLAASAHRLMSGTRVKAVDGGSPEGRTFAFTVRFGESRRASRLTTASIQ
;
A
#
# COMPACT_ATOMS: atom_id res chain seq x y z
N MET A 1 41.72 -22.05 -36.26
CA MET A 1 41.41 -20.64 -36.56
C MET A 1 39.96 -20.63 -37.03
N MET A 2 38.96 -20.00 -36.42
CA MET A 2 38.84 -18.93 -35.44
C MET A 2 37.42 -19.07 -34.85
N LEU A 3 37.28 -19.11 -33.52
CA LEU A 3 35.99 -19.26 -32.82
C LEU A 3 35.24 -17.91 -32.83
N ALA A 4 34.06 -17.85 -33.43
CA ALA A 4 33.15 -16.71 -33.27
C ALA A 4 32.34 -16.90 -31.98
N ALA A 5 32.69 -16.16 -30.94
CA ALA A 5 31.94 -16.08 -29.70
C ALA A 5 30.67 -15.25 -29.92
N LEU A 6 29.51 -15.90 -29.86
CA LEU A 6 28.21 -15.24 -29.92
C LEU A 6 27.87 -14.67 -28.52
N PHE A 7 27.91 -13.35 -28.39
CA PHE A 7 27.27 -12.60 -27.32
C PHE A 7 25.74 -12.73 -27.46
N ALA A 8 25.04 -13.20 -26.42
CA ALA A 8 23.59 -13.09 -26.33
C ALA A 8 23.20 -12.47 -24.98
N ALA A 9 23.06 -11.15 -25.05
CA ALA A 9 22.31 -10.20 -24.22
C ALA A 9 21.51 -10.72 -23.01
N LEU A 10 21.81 -10.12 -21.85
CA LEU A 10 20.89 -9.94 -20.73
C LEU A 10 19.61 -9.24 -21.22
N ALA A 11 18.49 -9.96 -21.24
CA ALA A 11 17.17 -9.35 -21.21
C ALA A 11 16.73 -9.23 -19.74
N LEU A 12 17.14 -8.16 -19.06
CA LEU A 12 16.45 -7.70 -17.86
C LEU A 12 15.11 -7.13 -18.30
N SER A 13 14.14 -8.01 -18.48
CA SER A 13 12.73 -7.64 -18.55
C SER A 13 12.32 -7.14 -17.17
N GLY A 14 12.55 -5.85 -16.90
CA GLY A 14 11.89 -5.13 -15.83
C GLY A 14 10.40 -5.08 -16.13
N THR A 15 9.69 -6.19 -15.90
CA THR A 15 8.25 -6.13 -15.75
C THR A 15 7.99 -5.20 -14.58
N SER A 16 7.39 -4.04 -14.88
CA SER A 16 6.59 -3.28 -13.92
C SER A 16 5.50 -4.23 -13.41
N GLN A 17 5.86 -5.10 -12.47
CA GLN A 17 4.89 -5.95 -11.81
C GLN A 17 3.98 -5.02 -11.01
N PRO A 18 2.65 -5.17 -11.13
CA PRO A 18 1.75 -4.50 -10.21
C PRO A 18 2.22 -4.81 -8.80
N ALA A 19 2.26 -3.79 -7.96
CA ALA A 19 2.79 -3.95 -6.62
C ALA A 19 1.90 -4.96 -5.86
N ALA A 20 2.54 -6.01 -5.32
CA ALA A 20 1.85 -7.16 -4.76
C ALA A 20 0.86 -6.75 -3.66
N THR A 21 -0.22 -7.48 -3.53
CA THR A 21 -1.28 -7.18 -2.56
C THR A 21 -0.99 -7.88 -1.23
N LEU A 22 -1.71 -7.50 -0.18
CA LEU A 22 -1.50 -8.06 1.15
C LEU A 22 -1.66 -9.60 1.16
N ASP A 23 -2.69 -10.11 0.49
CA ASP A 23 -3.00 -11.54 0.41
C ASP A 23 -2.01 -12.29 -0.50
N GLU A 24 -1.56 -11.68 -1.60
CA GLU A 24 -0.54 -12.26 -2.48
C GLU A 24 0.80 -12.49 -1.76
N VAL A 25 1.15 -11.63 -0.79
CA VAL A 25 2.33 -11.83 0.06
C VAL A 25 2.05 -12.69 1.29
N GLY A 26 0.91 -13.37 1.35
CA GLY A 26 0.53 -14.26 2.43
C GLY A 26 0.38 -13.56 3.78
N LEU A 27 -0.01 -12.28 3.77
CA LEU A 27 -0.33 -11.50 4.95
C LEU A 27 -1.85 -11.33 5.08
N THR A 28 -2.28 -11.06 6.30
CA THR A 28 -3.64 -10.61 6.60
C THR A 28 -3.60 -9.56 7.69
N TRP A 29 -4.64 -8.74 7.80
CA TRP A 29 -4.74 -7.74 8.85
C TRP A 29 -4.87 -8.42 10.22
N ALA A 30 -3.99 -8.05 11.14
CA ALA A 30 -4.21 -8.30 12.56
C ALA A 30 -5.08 -7.17 13.13
N ASP A 31 -4.74 -5.93 12.80
CA ASP A 31 -5.49 -4.71 13.12
C ASP A 31 -5.62 -3.89 11.84
N ALA A 32 -6.77 -3.98 11.17
CA ALA A 32 -7.03 -3.26 9.93
C ALA A 32 -7.24 -1.76 10.20
N PRO A 33 -6.80 -0.87 9.29
CA PRO A 33 -7.10 0.56 9.42
C PRO A 33 -8.61 0.77 9.25
N THR A 34 -9.25 1.45 10.19
CA THR A 34 -10.69 1.68 10.13
C THR A 34 -11.02 3.06 9.55
N ARG A 35 -12.29 3.25 9.15
CA ARG A 35 -12.80 4.57 8.78
C ARG A 35 -12.61 5.61 9.90
N TYR A 36 -12.80 5.21 11.16
CA TYR A 36 -12.62 6.09 12.29
C TYR A 36 -11.15 6.53 12.46
N ASP A 37 -10.21 5.64 12.15
CA ASP A 37 -8.78 5.98 12.14
C ASP A 37 -8.45 6.95 11.02
N LEU A 38 -9.07 6.78 9.84
CA LEU A 38 -8.92 7.71 8.73
C LEU A 38 -9.45 9.11 9.09
N GLU A 39 -10.65 9.20 9.68
CA GLU A 39 -11.24 10.47 10.11
C GLU A 39 -10.39 11.16 11.18
N ARG A 40 -9.80 10.40 12.11
CA ARG A 40 -8.84 10.93 13.09
C ARG A 40 -7.50 11.36 12.47
N ALA A 41 -7.06 10.69 11.41
CA ALA A 41 -5.82 11.00 10.71
C ALA A 41 -5.96 12.19 9.75
N ALA A 42 -7.17 12.49 9.28
CA ALA A 42 -7.50 13.53 8.32
C ALA A 42 -8.68 14.42 8.75
N PRO A 43 -8.67 15.03 9.96
CA PRO A 43 -9.83 15.73 10.52
C PRO A 43 -10.19 17.02 9.79
N LEU A 44 -9.24 17.60 9.06
CA LEU A 44 -9.36 18.89 8.36
C LEU A 44 -9.55 18.75 6.86
N PHE A 45 -9.80 17.55 6.34
CA PHE A 45 -10.21 17.38 4.95
C PHE A 45 -11.73 17.37 4.90
N PRO A 46 -12.39 18.55 4.82
CA PRO A 46 -13.79 18.55 4.46
C PRO A 46 -13.88 17.85 3.12
N ALA A 47 -14.90 17.00 2.98
CA ALA A 47 -15.45 16.70 1.67
C ALA A 47 -15.74 18.06 1.01
N LYS A 48 -14.77 18.67 0.32
CA LYS A 48 -15.03 19.76 -0.60
C LYS A 48 -15.85 19.13 -1.70
N VAL A 49 -17.15 19.18 -1.47
CA VAL A 49 -18.23 18.66 -2.30
C VAL A 49 -17.93 19.07 -3.74
N GLY A 50 -17.47 18.11 -4.54
CA GLY A 50 -17.26 18.27 -5.99
C GLY A 50 -15.82 18.14 -6.49
N ALA A 51 -14.79 18.26 -5.63
CA ALA A 51 -13.41 18.02 -6.05
C ALA A 51 -13.01 16.57 -5.76
N TRP A 52 -12.57 15.85 -6.78
CA TRP A 52 -11.90 14.56 -6.62
C TRP A 52 -10.69 14.76 -5.71
N THR A 53 -10.69 14.15 -4.51
CA THR A 53 -9.47 14.04 -3.71
C THR A 53 -8.62 12.94 -4.32
N PRO A 54 -7.32 13.17 -4.58
CA PRO A 54 -6.48 12.12 -5.13
C PRO A 54 -6.31 10.98 -4.11
N ASP A 55 -6.32 9.75 -4.62
CA ASP A 55 -5.98 8.56 -3.85
C ASP A 55 -4.48 8.61 -3.49
N VAL A 56 -4.10 8.07 -2.34
CA VAL A 56 -2.69 7.97 -1.93
C VAL A 56 -2.23 6.53 -2.03
N HIS A 57 -1.31 6.29 -2.96
CA HIS A 57 -0.67 5.00 -3.14
C HIS A 57 0.54 4.86 -2.21
N LEU A 58 0.56 3.77 -1.44
CA LEU A 58 1.60 3.42 -0.50
C LEU A 58 2.23 2.08 -0.86
N THR A 59 3.53 1.95 -0.60
CA THR A 59 4.22 0.67 -0.48
C THR A 59 4.55 0.44 0.98
N CYS A 60 4.07 -0.67 1.54
CA CYS A 60 4.18 -1.00 2.96
C CYS A 60 5.02 -2.26 3.14
N THR A 61 6.02 -2.20 4.01
CA THR A 61 6.83 -3.35 4.41
C THR A 61 6.47 -3.76 5.84
N ALA A 62 6.16 -5.02 6.03
CA ALA A 62 5.84 -5.56 7.34
C ALA A 62 7.10 -5.77 8.18
N ARG A 63 7.02 -5.39 9.45
CA ARG A 63 8.05 -5.62 10.46
C ARG A 63 7.78 -6.89 11.26
N ARG A 64 8.81 -7.38 11.96
CA ARG A 64 8.73 -8.57 12.83
C ARG A 64 7.57 -8.53 13.84
N ASN A 65 7.24 -7.35 14.36
CA ASN A 65 6.16 -7.16 15.35
C ASN A 65 4.77 -6.97 14.70
N GLY A 66 4.65 -7.19 13.38
CA GLY A 66 3.42 -7.02 12.62
C GLY A 66 3.09 -5.57 12.27
N ARG A 67 3.82 -4.56 12.76
CA ARG A 67 3.62 -3.17 12.29
C ARG A 67 4.08 -3.05 10.84
N VAL A 68 3.53 -2.08 10.12
CA VAL A 68 3.94 -1.78 8.74
C VAL A 68 4.67 -0.44 8.68
N ASP A 69 5.75 -0.41 7.91
CA ASP A 69 6.44 0.82 7.54
C ASP A 69 6.07 1.13 6.08
N CYS A 70 5.35 2.23 5.86
CA CYS A 70 4.83 2.58 4.54
C CYS A 70 5.52 3.82 3.99
N VAL A 71 5.80 3.82 2.68
CA VAL A 71 6.30 4.95 1.89
C VAL A 71 5.25 5.31 0.83
N SER A 72 5.04 6.61 0.56
CA SER A 72 4.16 7.02 -0.53
C SER A 72 4.90 6.96 -1.87
N LEU A 73 4.23 6.42 -2.89
CA LEU A 73 4.81 6.22 -4.22
C LEU A 73 4.73 7.46 -5.11
N GLU A 74 3.79 8.38 -4.83
CA GLU A 74 3.54 9.55 -5.67
C GLU A 74 3.96 10.85 -4.99
N ARG A 75 4.38 11.83 -5.79
CA ARG A 75 4.48 13.23 -5.35
C ARG A 75 3.07 13.84 -5.30
N GLY A 76 2.26 13.36 -4.37
CA GLY A 76 0.93 13.88 -4.09
C GLY A 76 0.94 15.08 -3.13
N ASP A 77 -0.25 15.49 -2.71
CA ASP A 77 -0.42 16.46 -1.61
C ASP A 77 0.27 15.90 -0.34
N ALA A 78 1.29 16.61 0.14
CA ALA A 78 2.08 16.21 1.31
C ALA A 78 1.21 16.02 2.56
N THR A 79 0.08 16.72 2.65
CA THR A 79 -0.87 16.61 3.76
C THR A 79 -1.65 15.31 3.67
N LEU A 80 -2.08 14.90 2.47
CA LEU A 80 -2.75 13.60 2.25
C LEU A 80 -1.79 12.44 2.50
N ALA A 81 -0.54 12.55 2.03
CA ALA A 81 0.51 11.59 2.33
C ALA A 81 0.74 11.46 3.84
N ALA A 82 0.85 12.58 4.56
CA ALA A 82 1.01 12.57 6.01
C ALA A 82 -0.18 11.91 6.73
N SER A 83 -1.41 12.20 6.31
CA SER A 83 -2.60 11.53 6.85
C SER A 83 -2.61 10.04 6.56
N ALA A 84 -2.22 9.61 5.36
CA ALA A 84 -2.10 8.20 5.00
C ALA A 84 -1.03 7.49 5.85
N HIS A 85 0.14 8.11 6.06
CA HIS A 85 1.17 7.58 6.96
C HIS A 85 0.66 7.46 8.41
N ARG A 86 -0.06 8.46 8.89
CA ARG A 86 -0.64 8.45 10.24
C ARG A 86 -1.68 7.33 10.40
N LEU A 87 -2.52 7.10 9.40
CA LEU A 87 -3.45 5.96 9.37
C LEU A 87 -2.70 4.64 9.50
N MET A 88 -1.66 4.44 8.68
CA MET A 88 -0.90 3.18 8.66
C MET A 88 -0.05 2.94 9.92
N SER A 89 0.30 4.00 10.67
CA SER A 89 1.11 3.89 11.89
C SER A 89 0.46 3.03 13.00
N GLY A 90 -0.87 2.95 13.00
CA GLY A 90 -1.64 2.13 13.94
C GLY A 90 -1.88 0.69 13.47
N THR A 91 -1.62 0.41 12.20
CA THR A 91 -2.04 -0.82 11.53
C THR A 91 -1.07 -1.97 11.78
N ARG A 92 -1.62 -3.19 11.87
CA ARG A 92 -0.83 -4.41 12.02
C ARG A 92 -1.26 -5.52 11.08
N VAL A 93 -0.30 -6.33 10.68
CA VAL A 93 -0.45 -7.51 9.86
C VAL A 93 0.10 -8.74 10.58
N LYS A 94 -0.33 -9.92 10.14
CA LYS A 94 0.21 -11.22 10.51
C LYS A 94 0.31 -12.11 9.28
N ALA A 95 1.22 -13.07 9.30
CA ALA A 95 1.33 -14.04 8.22
C ALA A 95 0.21 -15.09 8.32
N VAL A 96 -0.36 -15.47 7.19
CA VAL A 96 -1.45 -16.45 7.10
C VAL A 96 -0.96 -17.87 7.41
N ASP A 97 0.29 -18.16 7.09
CA ASP A 97 1.00 -19.42 7.33
C ASP A 97 1.44 -19.63 8.80
N GLY A 98 1.19 -18.64 9.68
CA GLY A 98 1.67 -18.65 11.07
C GLY A 98 3.16 -18.32 11.22
N GLY A 99 3.87 -18.02 10.13
CA GLY A 99 5.28 -17.63 10.12
C GLY A 99 5.51 -16.14 10.41
N SER A 100 6.73 -15.68 10.15
CA SER A 100 7.08 -14.26 10.32
C SER A 100 6.50 -13.41 9.18
N PRO A 101 5.86 -12.26 9.48
CA PRO A 101 5.43 -11.30 8.47
C PRO A 101 6.58 -10.40 7.97
N GLU A 102 7.75 -10.42 8.62
CA GLU A 102 8.86 -9.50 8.36
C GLU A 102 9.37 -9.50 6.90
N GLY A 103 9.62 -8.30 6.36
CA GLY A 103 10.21 -8.10 5.03
C GLY A 103 9.22 -8.23 3.87
N ARG A 104 8.03 -8.78 4.11
CA ARG A 104 6.98 -8.88 3.09
C ARG A 104 6.45 -7.48 2.77
N THR A 105 6.40 -7.15 1.50
CA THR A 105 6.07 -5.80 1.01
C THR A 105 4.85 -5.85 0.12
N PHE A 106 3.88 -4.97 0.36
CA PHE A 106 2.62 -4.91 -0.37
C PHE A 106 2.22 -3.47 -0.69
N ALA A 107 1.40 -3.26 -1.72
CA ALA A 107 0.79 -1.98 -2.01
C ALA A 107 -0.53 -1.77 -1.26
N PHE A 108 -0.78 -0.53 -0.88
CA PHE A 108 -2.02 -0.12 -0.24
C PHE A 108 -2.44 1.26 -0.73
N THR A 109 -3.72 1.40 -1.08
CA THR A 109 -4.28 2.68 -1.57
C THR A 109 -5.23 3.26 -0.53
N VAL A 110 -4.95 4.47 -0.07
CA VAL A 110 -5.84 5.22 0.83
C VAL A 110 -6.71 6.17 0.01
N ARG A 111 -8.03 5.99 0.09
CA ARG A 111 -9.00 6.78 -0.67
C ARG A 111 -9.68 7.80 0.23
N PHE A 112 -9.53 9.08 -0.08
CA PHE A 112 -10.10 10.18 0.70
C PHE A 112 -11.38 10.72 0.02
N GLY A 113 -12.54 10.67 0.68
CA GLY A 113 -13.75 11.38 0.22
C GLY A 113 -14.97 10.55 -0.25
N GLU A 114 -14.97 9.22 -0.12
CA GLU A 114 -16.15 8.40 -0.48
C GLU A 114 -17.19 8.35 0.67
N SER A 115 -17.83 9.49 0.96
CA SER A 115 -18.73 9.66 2.11
C SER A 115 -20.08 8.91 2.03
N ARG A 116 -20.43 8.25 0.91
CA ARG A 116 -21.71 7.50 0.78
C ARG A 116 -21.60 5.97 0.58
N ARG A 117 -20.40 5.40 0.40
CA ARG A 117 -20.22 3.95 0.13
C ARG A 117 -19.12 3.28 0.98
N ALA A 118 -18.79 3.87 2.14
CA ALA A 118 -17.76 3.41 3.06
C ALA A 118 -18.03 2.04 3.75
N SER A 119 -18.92 1.20 3.22
CA SER A 119 -19.03 -0.22 3.58
C SER A 119 -17.97 -1.09 2.89
N ARG A 120 -17.09 -0.50 2.06
CA ARG A 120 -16.02 -1.22 1.33
C ARG A 120 -14.60 -0.74 1.64
N LEU A 121 -14.34 -0.28 2.87
CA LEU A 121 -12.95 -0.29 3.39
C LEU A 121 -12.43 -1.73 3.63
N THR A 122 -13.22 -2.74 3.28
CA THR A 122 -12.84 -4.15 3.11
C THR A 122 -12.29 -4.48 1.72
N THR A 123 -12.23 -3.54 0.79
CA THR A 123 -11.58 -3.78 -0.50
C THR A 123 -10.25 -3.07 -0.51
N ALA A 124 -9.19 -3.77 -0.06
CA ALA A 124 -7.91 -3.66 -0.72
C ALA A 124 -8.20 -3.92 -2.22
N SER A 125 -8.48 -2.84 -2.94
CA SER A 125 -8.86 -2.93 -4.35
C SER A 125 -7.55 -2.94 -5.10
N ILE A 126 -7.21 -4.14 -5.53
CA ILE A 126 -6.11 -4.48 -6.41
C ILE A 126 -6.44 -3.85 -7.77
N GLN A 127 -5.64 -2.88 -8.20
CA GLN A 127 -5.52 -2.50 -9.61
C GLN A 127 -4.04 -2.45 -9.95
#